data_AF-A0AAV5X0I9-F1
#
_entry.id   AF-A0AAV5X0I9-F1
#
_cell.length_a   1.000
_cell.length_b   1.000
_cell.length_c   1.000
_cell.angle_alpha   90.00
_cell.angle_beta   90.00
_cell.angle_gamma   90.00
#
_symmetry.space_group_name_H-M   'P 1'
#
loop_
_entity.id
_entity.type
_entity.pdbx_description
1 polymer ?
#
loop_
_entity_poly.entity_id
_entity_poly.type
_entity_poly.pdbx_seq_one_letter_code
_entity_poly.pdbx_strand_id
1 'polypeptide(L)'
;NFTEVLAGCLNPPHYFSNYPKSINYGSLGVVIGHEITHGFDPKGSQHDHEGKKKNWWDNSTREEFNQRVKCISDQINSGTDPIDGINLSLQVGENVADLGGLKAAYQAYQMYLQQNGPERPLPNFPEITNDQLFFLGYGQ
;
A
#
# COMPACT_ATOMS: atom_id res chain seq x y z
N ASN A 1 1.83 10.23 -15.54
CA ASN A 1 2.36 10.31 -14.17
C ASN A 1 1.36 11.04 -13.28
N PHE A 2 0.19 10.42 -13.04
CA PHE A 2 -0.88 10.99 -12.22
C PHE A 2 -1.57 9.85 -11.49
N THR A 3 -2.09 10.14 -10.30
CA THR A 3 -2.88 9.23 -9.46
C THR A 3 -4.25 9.86 -9.28
N GLU A 4 -5.31 9.08 -9.46
CA GLU A 4 -6.69 9.53 -9.26
C GLU A 4 -7.31 8.77 -8.10
N VAL A 5 -7.90 9.51 -7.16
CA VAL A 5 -8.78 8.94 -6.13
C VAL A 5 -10.20 9.41 -6.45
N LEU A 6 -11.05 8.49 -6.88
CA LEU A 6 -12.43 8.82 -7.22
C LEU A 6 -13.22 9.19 -5.95
N ALA A 7 -14.13 10.15 -6.08
CA ALA A 7 -15.01 10.55 -4.97
C ALA A 7 -15.83 9.37 -4.40
N GLY A 8 -16.09 8.33 -5.20
CA GLY A 8 -16.73 7.09 -4.75
C GLY A 8 -15.94 6.35 -3.66
N CYS A 9 -14.61 6.46 -3.65
CA CYS A 9 -13.74 5.90 -2.62
C CYS A 9 -13.68 6.76 -1.34
N LEU A 10 -14.28 7.95 -1.33
CA LEU A 10 -14.34 8.84 -0.16
C LEU A 10 -15.59 8.56 0.70
N ASN A 11 -15.92 7.28 0.88
CA ASN A 11 -17.06 6.83 1.66
C ASN A 11 -16.64 5.68 2.59
N PRO A 12 -17.37 5.42 3.69
CA PRO A 12 -17.14 4.25 4.53
C PRO A 12 -17.15 2.93 3.71
N PRO A 13 -16.29 1.95 4.05
CA PRO A 13 -15.30 1.95 5.13
C PRO A 13 -13.98 2.68 4.78
N HIS A 14 -13.79 3.07 3.52
CA HIS A 14 -12.54 3.64 3.00
C HIS A 14 -12.19 4.99 3.61
N TYR A 15 -13.16 5.88 3.79
CA TYR A 15 -12.90 7.18 4.43
C TYR A 15 -14.13 7.74 5.11
N PHE A 16 -13.92 8.27 6.32
CA PHE A 16 -14.88 9.14 6.97
C PHE A 16 -14.15 10.12 7.88
N SER A 17 -14.52 11.40 7.83
CA SER A 17 -13.82 12.45 8.60
C SER A 17 -13.81 12.19 10.10
N ASN A 18 -14.85 11.52 10.61
CA ASN A 18 -15.05 11.22 12.02
C ASN A 18 -14.50 9.85 12.45
N TYR A 19 -13.93 9.06 11.53
CA TYR A 19 -13.24 7.82 11.90
C TYR A 19 -11.89 8.13 12.55
N PRO A 20 -11.40 7.24 13.44
CA PRO A 20 -10.02 7.25 13.88
C PRO A 20 -9.07 7.39 12.70
N LYS A 21 -7.98 8.16 12.88
CA LYS A 21 -6.97 8.30 11.84
C LYS A 21 -6.31 6.97 11.55
N SER A 22 -6.08 6.13 12.56
CA SER A 22 -5.66 4.73 12.37
C SER A 22 -6.44 4.02 11.26
N ILE A 23 -7.78 4.08 11.30
CA ILE A 23 -8.64 3.47 10.26
C ILE A 23 -8.45 4.18 8.93
N ASN A 24 -8.57 5.51 8.87
CA ASN A 24 -8.45 6.26 7.61
C ASN A 24 -7.08 6.08 6.91
N TYR A 25 -5.99 5.97 7.67
CA TYR A 25 -4.67 5.66 7.13
C TYR A 25 -4.57 4.19 6.71
N GLY A 26 -5.18 3.27 7.48
CA GLY A 26 -5.23 1.84 7.18
C GLY A 26 -6.10 1.48 5.97
N SER A 27 -7.05 2.34 5.60
CA SER A 27 -7.91 2.15 4.43
C SER A 27 -7.52 3.08 3.28
N LEU A 28 -8.07 4.29 3.19
CA LEU A 28 -7.76 5.22 2.10
C LEU A 28 -6.27 5.56 2.00
N GLY A 29 -5.57 5.68 3.14
CA GLY A 29 -4.12 5.92 3.14
C GLY A 29 -3.34 4.82 2.41
N VAL A 30 -3.73 3.55 2.59
CA VAL A 30 -3.14 2.41 1.89
C VAL A 30 -3.44 2.47 0.40
N VAL A 31 -4.68 2.78 0.00
CA VAL A 31 -5.05 2.93 -1.42
C VAL A 31 -4.22 4.02 -2.08
N ILE A 32 -4.07 5.18 -1.45
CA ILE A 32 -3.23 6.26 -1.98
C ILE A 32 -1.77 5.81 -2.11
N GLY A 33 -1.24 5.12 -1.10
CA GLY A 33 0.11 4.57 -1.14
C GLY A 33 0.30 3.51 -2.23
N HIS A 34 -0.72 2.69 -2.48
CA HIS A 34 -0.74 1.66 -3.52
C HIS A 34 -0.64 2.31 -4.90
N GLU A 35 -1.48 3.29 -5.19
CA GLU A 35 -1.47 3.99 -6.48
C GLU A 35 -0.17 4.77 -6.73
N ILE A 36 0.43 5.35 -5.68
CA ILE A 36 1.76 5.98 -5.79
C ILE A 36 2.82 4.92 -6.10
N THR A 37 2.72 3.75 -5.48
CA THR A 37 3.69 2.66 -5.67
C THR A 37 3.63 2.08 -7.09
N HIS A 38 2.48 2.11 -7.77
CA HIS A 38 2.40 1.75 -9.19
C HIS A 38 3.34 2.57 -10.08
N GLY A 39 3.67 3.81 -9.72
CA GLY A 39 4.70 4.59 -10.42
C GLY A 39 6.09 3.95 -10.38
N PHE A 40 6.34 3.04 -9.45
CA PHE A 40 7.64 2.41 -9.18
C PHE A 40 7.61 0.88 -9.23
N ASP A 41 6.48 0.26 -9.54
CA ASP A 41 6.38 -1.19 -9.70
C ASP A 41 7.19 -1.68 -10.94
N PRO A 42 7.24 -3.00 -11.24
CA PRO A 42 8.02 -3.51 -12.37
C PRO A 42 7.68 -2.87 -13.73
N LYS A 43 6.45 -2.40 -13.94
CA LYS A 43 6.01 -1.69 -15.15
C LYS A 43 6.23 -0.18 -15.01
N GLY A 44 5.82 0.41 -13.89
CA GLY A 44 5.94 1.84 -13.61
C GLY A 44 7.38 2.33 -13.62
N SER A 45 8.29 1.58 -12.99
CA SER A 45 9.72 1.89 -12.93
C SER A 45 10.43 1.93 -14.28
N GLN A 46 9.78 1.55 -15.38
CA GLN A 46 10.31 1.67 -16.75
C GLN A 46 9.97 3.02 -17.39
N HIS A 47 9.19 3.87 -16.73
CA HIS A 47 8.76 5.17 -17.20
C HIS A 47 9.39 6.27 -16.34
N ASP A 48 9.88 7.33 -16.96
CA ASP A 48 10.41 8.49 -16.25
C ASP A 48 9.27 9.40 -15.72
N HIS A 49 9.65 10.51 -15.09
CA HIS A 49 8.70 11.47 -14.51
C HIS A 49 7.73 12.10 -15.53
N GLU A 50 8.06 12.12 -16.83
CA GLU A 50 7.19 12.58 -17.91
C GLU A 50 6.25 11.46 -18.42
N GLY A 51 6.41 10.23 -17.92
CA GLY A 51 5.69 9.05 -18.37
C GLY A 51 6.29 8.41 -19.62
N LYS A 52 7.53 8.75 -20.01
CA LYS A 52 8.18 8.16 -21.20
C LYS A 52 8.92 6.90 -20.82
N LYS A 53 8.77 5.84 -21.62
CA LYS A 53 9.53 4.59 -21.44
C LYS A 53 11.03 4.86 -21.64
N LYS A 54 11.78 4.87 -20.56
CA LYS A 54 13.21 5.21 -20.53
C LYS A 54 13.84 4.58 -19.30
N ASN A 55 15.04 4.01 -19.43
CA ASN A 55 15.79 3.65 -18.23
C ASN A 55 16.36 4.92 -17.59
N TRP A 56 15.92 5.21 -16.36
CA TRP A 56 16.37 6.35 -15.55
C TRP A 56 17.06 5.89 -14.26
N TRP A 57 17.33 4.58 -14.12
CA TRP A 57 18.07 4.00 -13.00
C TRP A 57 19.44 3.52 -13.45
N ASP A 58 20.40 3.63 -12.54
CA ASP A 58 21.68 2.94 -12.66
C ASP A 58 21.49 1.43 -12.63
N ASN A 59 22.41 0.70 -13.26
CA ASN A 59 22.33 -0.75 -13.38
C ASN A 59 22.27 -1.45 -12.01
N SER A 60 23.02 -0.95 -11.02
CA SER A 60 23.00 -1.49 -9.66
C SER A 60 21.64 -1.35 -8.98
N THR A 61 20.98 -0.20 -9.12
CA THR A 61 19.62 0.03 -8.61
C THR A 61 18.61 -0.91 -9.27
N ARG A 62 18.72 -1.12 -10.59
CA ARG A 62 17.85 -2.05 -11.31
C ARG A 62 18.03 -3.50 -10.85
N GLU A 63 19.27 -3.91 -10.61
CA GLU A 63 19.57 -5.25 -10.12
C GLU A 63 18.99 -5.50 -8.72
N GLU A 64 19.23 -4.59 -7.78
CA GLU A 64 18.66 -4.65 -6.42
C GLU A 64 17.13 -4.63 -6.42
N PHE A 65 16.52 -3.82 -7.28
CA PHE A 65 15.07 -3.79 -7.44
C PHE A 65 14.54 -5.15 -7.91
N ASN A 66 15.15 -5.73 -8.95
CA ASN A 66 14.72 -7.03 -9.49
C ASN A 66 14.86 -8.14 -8.44
N GLN A 67 15.89 -8.12 -7.59
CA GLN A 67 16.04 -9.08 -6.50
C GLN A 67 14.90 -8.98 -5.48
N ARG A 68 14.50 -7.77 -5.11
CA ARG A 68 13.38 -7.55 -4.16
C ARG A 68 12.03 -7.96 -4.75
N VAL A 69 11.79 -7.61 -6.01
CA VAL A 69 10.58 -8.05 -6.74
C VAL A 69 10.54 -9.58 -6.84
N LYS A 70 11.69 -10.23 -7.09
CA LYS A 70 11.77 -11.69 -7.09
C LYS A 70 11.39 -12.28 -5.73
N CYS A 71 11.85 -11.70 -4.62
CA CYS A 71 11.48 -12.17 -3.28
C CYS A 71 9.96 -12.14 -3.06
N ILE A 72 9.29 -11.05 -3.49
CA ILE A 72 7.83 -10.93 -3.44
C ILE A 72 7.17 -11.99 -4.34
N SER A 73 7.66 -12.16 -5.56
CA SER A 73 7.15 -13.18 -6.48
C SER A 73 7.30 -14.60 -5.92
N ASP A 74 8.44 -14.91 -5.30
CA ASP A 74 8.70 -16.22 -4.70
C ASP A 74 7.74 -16.49 -3.54
N GLN A 75 7.47 -15.47 -2.70
CA GLN A 75 6.49 -15.57 -1.61
C GLN A 75 5.09 -15.91 -2.14
N ILE A 76 4.62 -15.19 -3.16
CA ILE A 76 3.29 -15.41 -3.75
C ILE A 76 3.21 -16.82 -4.36
N ASN A 77 4.21 -17.22 -5.14
CA ASN A 77 4.26 -18.52 -5.80
C ASN A 77 4.41 -19.70 -4.81
N SER A 78 4.83 -19.44 -3.58
CA SER A 78 4.91 -20.46 -2.51
C SER A 78 3.58 -20.70 -1.80
N GLY A 79 2.60 -19.80 -1.96
CA GLY A 79 1.26 -19.95 -1.40
C GLY A 79 0.43 -20.93 -2.22
N THR A 80 -0.50 -21.62 -1.56
CA THR A 80 -1.60 -22.33 -2.25
C THR A 80 -2.69 -21.33 -2.60
N ASP A 81 -2.98 -21.19 -3.89
CA ASP A 81 -4.12 -20.41 -4.36
C ASP A 81 -5.43 -21.11 -3.93
N PRO A 82 -6.34 -20.44 -3.20
CA PRO A 82 -7.65 -20.98 -2.91
C PRO A 82 -8.57 -21.08 -4.14
N ILE A 83 -8.20 -20.47 -5.27
CA ILE A 83 -9.00 -20.42 -6.51
C ILE A 83 -8.19 -20.99 -7.68
N ASP A 84 -8.60 -22.15 -8.18
CA ASP A 84 -7.95 -22.80 -9.32
C ASP A 84 -7.92 -21.89 -10.57
N GLY A 85 -6.73 -21.72 -11.17
CA GLY A 85 -6.56 -21.13 -12.50
C GLY A 85 -6.08 -19.67 -12.56
N ILE A 86 -5.79 -19.03 -11.43
CA ILE A 86 -5.17 -17.69 -11.43
C ILE A 86 -3.66 -17.81 -11.67
N ASN A 87 -3.16 -17.05 -12.64
CA ASN A 87 -1.72 -16.94 -12.86
C ASN A 87 -1.14 -15.88 -11.92
N LEU A 88 -0.67 -16.33 -10.75
CA LEU A 88 -0.07 -15.49 -9.70
C LEU A 88 1.12 -14.64 -10.18
N SER A 89 1.84 -15.08 -11.23
CA SER A 89 2.95 -14.31 -11.80
C SER A 89 2.52 -13.00 -12.47
N LEU A 90 1.26 -12.89 -12.91
CA LEU A 90 0.72 -11.65 -13.50
C LEU A 90 0.39 -10.59 -12.44
N GLN A 91 0.33 -10.96 -11.16
CA GLN A 91 -0.06 -10.08 -10.06
C GLN A 91 1.12 -9.45 -9.31
N VAL A 92 2.38 -9.74 -9.70
CA VAL A 92 3.56 -9.25 -8.96
C VAL A 92 3.59 -7.72 -8.85
N GLY A 93 3.08 -6.98 -9.85
CA GLY A 93 2.95 -5.53 -9.79
C GLY A 93 1.99 -5.06 -8.69
N GLU A 94 0.79 -5.62 -8.64
CA GLU A 94 -0.23 -5.34 -7.61
C GLU A 94 0.29 -5.67 -6.22
N ASN A 95 0.94 -6.82 -6.04
CA ASN A 95 1.49 -7.20 -4.73
C ASN A 95 2.63 -6.28 -4.27
N VAL A 96 3.45 -5.78 -5.21
CA VAL A 96 4.45 -4.74 -4.91
C VAL A 96 3.74 -3.45 -4.48
N ALA A 97 2.66 -3.07 -5.16
CA ALA A 97 1.86 -1.89 -4.84
C ALA A 97 1.17 -2.01 -3.48
N ASP A 98 0.57 -3.15 -3.15
CA ASP A 98 -0.06 -3.42 -1.86
C ASP A 98 0.93 -3.32 -0.71
N LEU A 99 2.08 -4.00 -0.82
CA LEU A 99 3.11 -3.98 0.22
C LEU A 99 3.71 -2.58 0.38
N GLY A 100 3.98 -1.90 -0.74
CA GLY A 100 4.49 -0.53 -0.74
C GLY A 100 3.50 0.46 -0.12
N GLY A 101 2.24 0.37 -0.52
CA GLY A 101 1.16 1.22 -0.04
C GLY A 101 0.88 1.04 1.44
N LEU A 102 0.78 -0.21 1.90
CA LEU A 102 0.59 -0.53 3.32
C LEU A 102 1.73 0.02 4.18
N LYS A 103 2.98 -0.20 3.74
CA LYS A 103 4.16 0.30 4.44
C LYS A 103 4.19 1.84 4.50
N ALA A 104 3.94 2.49 3.37
CA ALA A 104 3.95 3.95 3.29
C ALA A 104 2.85 4.58 4.14
N ALA A 105 1.64 4.02 4.09
CA ALA A 105 0.50 4.48 4.89
C ALA A 105 0.74 4.31 6.38
N TYR A 106 1.32 3.17 6.81
CA TYR A 106 1.66 2.96 8.21
C TYR A 106 2.73 3.95 8.69
N GLN A 107 3.78 4.18 7.89
CA GLN A 107 4.79 5.20 8.20
C GLN A 107 4.18 6.59 8.32
N ALA A 108 3.27 6.96 7.41
CA ALA A 108 2.57 8.24 7.46
C ALA A 108 1.69 8.37 8.72
N TYR A 109 1.02 7.29 9.13
CA TYR A 109 0.26 7.24 10.37
C TYR A 109 1.16 7.43 11.61
N GLN A 110 2.30 6.75 11.66
CA GLN A 110 3.26 6.94 12.77
C GLN A 110 3.81 8.38 12.82
N MET A 111 4.07 9.01 11.67
CA MET A 111 4.45 10.43 11.60
C MET A 111 3.33 11.34 12.10
N TYR A 112 2.07 11.03 11.77
CA TYR A 112 0.92 11.76 12.29
C TYR A 112 0.86 11.71 13.83
N LEU A 113 1.06 10.53 14.43
CA LEU A 113 1.08 10.38 15.89
C LEU A 113 2.23 11.15 16.55
N GLN A 114 3.41 11.19 15.93
CA GLN A 114 4.54 11.96 16.44
C GLN A 114 4.25 13.47 16.46
N GLN A 115 3.49 13.97 15.49
CA GLN A 115 3.16 15.39 15.36
C GLN A 115 1.95 15.81 16.20
N ASN A 116 0.95 14.93 16.36
CA ASN A 116 -0.35 15.28 16.94
C ASN A 116 -0.61 14.61 18.30
N GLY A 117 0.26 13.69 18.73
CA GLY A 117 0.07 12.85 19.90
C GLY A 117 -0.77 11.59 19.61
N PRO A 118 -0.88 10.69 20.61
CA PRO A 118 -1.63 9.45 20.47
C PRO A 118 -3.14 9.70 20.34
N GLU A 119 -3.79 8.92 19.48
CA GLU A 119 -5.26 8.91 19.40
C GLU A 119 -5.89 8.23 20.62
N ARG A 120 -7.12 8.63 20.96
CA ARG A 120 -7.88 7.95 22.01
C ARG A 120 -8.29 6.56 21.52
N PRO A 121 -8.23 5.52 22.39
CA PRO A 121 -8.76 4.20 22.07
C PRO A 121 -10.26 4.26 21.71
N LEU A 122 -10.75 3.25 20.99
CA LEU A 122 -12.18 3.13 20.73
C LEU A 122 -12.94 2.95 22.06
N PRO A 123 -14.01 3.73 22.32
CA PRO A 123 -14.72 3.69 23.60
C PRO A 123 -15.26 2.31 24.00
N ASN A 124 -15.71 1.53 23.02
CA ASN A 124 -16.31 0.20 23.24
C ASN A 124 -15.32 -0.96 23.06
N PHE A 125 -14.09 -0.68 22.63
CA PHE A 125 -13.04 -1.67 22.38
C PHE A 125 -11.67 -1.14 22.86
N PRO A 126 -11.54 -0.77 24.14
CA PRO A 126 -10.31 -0.16 24.67
C PRO A 126 -9.09 -1.09 24.61
N GLU A 127 -9.30 -2.40 24.48
CA GLU A 127 -8.27 -3.41 24.33
C GLU A 127 -7.62 -3.43 22.94
N ILE A 128 -8.30 -2.88 21.92
CA ILE A 128 -7.76 -2.80 20.57
C ILE A 128 -6.94 -1.52 20.44
N THR A 129 -5.64 -1.67 20.21
CA THR A 129 -4.75 -0.51 20.05
C THR A 129 -5.00 0.19 18.72
N ASN A 130 -4.63 1.45 18.60
CA ASN A 130 -4.77 2.16 17.34
C ASN A 130 -3.90 1.58 16.22
N ASP A 131 -2.77 0.94 16.55
CA ASP A 131 -1.97 0.20 15.55
C ASP A 131 -2.71 -1.04 15.06
N GLN A 132 -3.40 -1.78 15.95
CA GLN A 132 -4.27 -2.88 15.54
C GLN A 132 -5.46 -2.39 14.71
N LEU A 133 -6.05 -1.25 15.06
CA LEU A 133 -7.13 -0.62 14.29
C LEU A 133 -6.68 -0.22 12.89
N PHE A 134 -5.43 0.19 12.70
CA PHE A 134 -4.86 0.44 11.38
C PHE A 134 -4.91 -0.83 10.52
N PHE A 135 -4.40 -1.96 11.03
CA PHE A 135 -4.39 -3.22 10.27
C PHE A 135 -5.78 -3.83 10.11
N LEU A 136 -6.69 -3.60 11.06
CA LEU A 136 -8.10 -3.96 10.91
C LEU A 136 -8.79 -3.11 9.84
N GLY A 137 -8.46 -1.82 9.74
CA GLY A 137 -8.96 -0.94 8.68
C GLY A 137 -8.48 -1.36 7.29
N TYR A 138 -7.28 -1.94 7.20
CA TYR A 138 -6.76 -2.51 5.96
C TYR A 138 -7.43 -3.85 5.59
N GLY A 139 -7.73 -4.69 6.59
CA GLY A 139 -8.22 -6.05 6.37
C GLY A 139 -9.75 -6.21 6.27
N GLN A 140 -10.53 -5.13 6.35
CA GLN A 140 -11.99 -5.14 6.18
C GLN A 140 -12.41 -4.99 4.72
#